data_AF-A0A930EZB4-F1
#
_entry.id   AF-A0A930EZB4-F1
#
_cell.length_a   1.000
_cell.length_b   1.000
_cell.length_c   1.000
_cell.angle_alpha   90.00
_cell.angle_beta   90.00
_cell.angle_gamma   90.00
#
_symmetry.space_group_name_H-M   'P 1'
#
loop_
_entity.id
_entity.type
_entity.pdbx_description
1 polymer ?
#
loop_
_entity_poly.entity_id
_entity_poly.type
_entity_poly.pdbx_seq_one_letter_code
_entity_poly.pdbx_strand_id
1 'polypeptide(L)'
;MIRIKPSKRNTNKHTEAGMELLENSINEVGVIESISVTKQGTIISGHARKEKFDKKGFVPKEITLAENEYPVIVRNDIEDNTDTYYKAQILANTTAHQNYNLDVEEIEVIAEEYDLDLEELGIEVEDDKIELLNEYGEEFNLPHGDKAPFQGMTFTLADEQAEAIKSAISEIKQTEEFKYVETMGNENSNGNALYLIVKQWEEQRR
;
A
#
# COMPACT_ATOMS: atom_id res chain seq x y z
N MET A 1 -16.33 -9.41 30.01
CA MET A 1 -15.32 -9.18 28.96
C MET A 1 -15.60 -10.18 27.85
N ILE A 2 -15.92 -9.69 26.66
CA ILE A 2 -16.11 -10.47 25.44
C ILE A 2 -14.83 -11.24 25.12
N ARG A 3 -14.99 -12.49 24.68
CA ARG A 3 -13.86 -13.27 24.20
C ARG A 3 -13.49 -12.79 22.80
N ILE A 4 -12.41 -12.03 22.69
CA ILE A 4 -11.89 -11.57 21.39
C ILE A 4 -11.23 -12.76 20.67
N LYS A 5 -11.59 -12.95 19.40
CA LYS A 5 -11.07 -14.03 18.54
C LYS A 5 -10.84 -13.51 17.11
N PRO A 6 -9.80 -13.98 16.41
CA PRO A 6 -9.55 -13.57 15.03
C PRO A 6 -10.70 -14.00 14.11
N SER A 7 -10.93 -13.22 13.06
CA SER A 7 -11.71 -13.71 11.91
C SER A 7 -10.96 -14.86 11.24
N LYS A 8 -11.69 -15.89 10.80
CA LYS A 8 -11.12 -16.99 10.01
C LYS A 8 -10.86 -16.59 8.56
N ARG A 9 -11.53 -15.55 8.08
CA ARG A 9 -11.45 -14.99 6.73
C ARG A 9 -10.97 -13.55 6.83
N ASN A 10 -9.77 -13.36 7.39
CA ASN A 10 -9.16 -12.04 7.46
C ASN A 10 -8.59 -11.70 6.09
N THR A 11 -9.09 -10.64 5.47
CA THR A 11 -8.76 -10.21 4.11
C THR A 11 -7.50 -9.35 4.03
N ASN A 12 -6.97 -8.86 5.15
CA ASN A 12 -5.64 -8.23 5.19
C ASN A 12 -4.66 -9.18 5.88
N LYS A 13 -3.69 -9.72 5.14
CA LYS A 13 -2.68 -10.66 5.64
C LYS A 13 -1.51 -9.99 6.35
N HIS A 14 -1.44 -8.66 6.26
CA HIS A 14 -0.35 -7.88 6.83
C HIS A 14 0.99 -8.15 6.13
N THR A 15 1.97 -7.29 6.36
CA THR A 15 3.34 -7.48 5.88
C THR A 15 4.26 -7.68 7.08
N GLU A 16 5.38 -8.39 6.91
CA GLU A 16 6.35 -8.55 8.00
C GLU A 16 6.90 -7.19 8.46
N ALA A 17 7.30 -6.35 7.50
CA ALA A 17 7.80 -5.00 7.77
C ALA A 17 6.76 -4.12 8.48
N GLY A 18 5.49 -4.18 8.06
CA GLY A 18 4.39 -3.46 8.70
C GLY A 18 4.10 -3.96 10.11
N MET A 19 4.22 -5.26 10.35
CA MET A 19 4.10 -5.85 11.68
C MET A 19 5.25 -5.45 12.60
N GLU A 20 6.48 -5.36 12.09
CA GLU A 20 7.63 -4.83 12.84
C GLU A 20 7.46 -3.33 13.15
N LEU A 21 7.06 -2.54 12.16
CA LEU A 21 6.80 -1.12 12.33
C LEU A 21 5.68 -0.87 13.36
N LEU A 22 4.62 -1.70 13.35
CA LEU A 22 3.57 -1.62 14.35
C LEU A 22 4.08 -1.92 15.76
N GLU A 23 4.94 -2.93 15.91
CA GLU A 23 5.54 -3.26 17.20
C GLU A 23 6.41 -2.12 17.72
N ASN A 24 7.21 -1.50 16.83
CA ASN A 24 8.01 -0.32 17.13
C ASN A 24 7.13 0.88 17.49
N SER A 25 6.05 1.13 16.73
CA SER A 25 5.10 2.20 17.01
C SER A 25 4.50 2.06 18.41
N ILE A 26 4.07 0.85 18.79
CA ILE A 26 3.51 0.62 20.12
C ILE A 26 4.55 0.85 21.23
N ASN A 27 5.82 0.52 20.98
CA ASN A 27 6.91 0.77 21.94
C ASN A 27 7.22 2.26 22.09
N GLU A 28 7.27 2.99 20.98
CA GLU A 28 7.68 4.40 20.94
C GLU A 28 6.60 5.33 21.46
N VAL A 29 5.36 5.13 21.02
CA VAL A 29 4.27 6.08 21.27
C VAL A 29 3.04 5.44 21.90
N GLY A 30 3.09 4.16 22.28
CA GLY A 30 1.97 3.47 22.93
C GLY A 30 0.80 3.13 21.99
N VAL A 31 -0.37 2.87 22.58
CA VAL A 31 -1.58 2.54 21.82
C VAL A 31 -2.18 3.79 21.21
N ILE A 32 -2.25 3.85 19.88
CA ILE A 32 -2.84 4.97 19.14
C ILE A 32 -4.27 4.67 18.72
N GLU A 33 -4.55 3.44 18.28
CA GLU A 33 -5.84 3.06 17.68
C GLU A 33 -6.44 1.79 18.30
N SER A 34 -7.77 1.73 18.42
CA SER A 34 -8.53 0.59 18.97
C SER A 34 -8.87 -0.49 17.93
N ILE A 35 -9.07 -1.72 18.38
CA ILE A 35 -9.68 -2.78 17.56
C ILE A 35 -11.22 -2.69 17.59
N SER A 36 -11.88 -3.25 16.58
CA SER A 36 -13.34 -3.44 16.55
C SER A 36 -13.70 -4.92 16.41
N VAL A 37 -14.76 -5.33 17.09
CA VAL A 37 -15.22 -6.73 17.11
C VAL A 37 -16.74 -6.81 16.92
N THR A 38 -17.23 -7.93 16.39
CA THR A 38 -18.65 -8.25 16.36
C THR A 38 -19.21 -8.50 17.77
N LYS A 39 -20.53 -8.59 17.90
CA LYS A 39 -21.23 -8.99 19.14
C LYS A 39 -20.73 -10.34 19.72
N GLN A 40 -20.13 -11.21 18.89
CA GLN A 40 -19.58 -12.51 19.29
C GLN A 40 -18.06 -12.48 19.54
N GLY A 41 -17.44 -11.29 19.47
CA GLY A 41 -16.03 -11.06 19.73
C GLY A 41 -15.10 -11.36 18.55
N THR A 42 -15.64 -11.57 17.34
CA THR A 42 -14.81 -11.76 16.15
C THR A 42 -14.26 -10.41 15.69
N ILE A 43 -12.95 -10.31 15.47
CA ILE A 43 -12.32 -9.06 15.03
C ILE A 43 -12.80 -8.68 13.62
N ILE A 44 -13.22 -7.43 13.46
CA ILE A 44 -13.55 -6.77 12.19
C ILE A 44 -12.33 -5.99 11.69
N SER A 45 -11.75 -5.16 12.56
CA SER A 45 -10.54 -4.38 12.28
C SER A 45 -9.55 -4.44 13.44
N GLY A 46 -8.27 -4.47 13.10
CA GLY A 46 -7.16 -4.42 14.05
C GLY A 46 -6.59 -5.79 14.46
N HIS A 47 -6.61 -6.80 13.58
CA HIS A 47 -5.99 -8.12 13.83
C HIS A 47 -4.51 -7.99 14.20
N ALA A 48 -3.71 -7.29 13.40
CA ALA A 48 -2.31 -6.98 13.69
C ALA A 48 -2.11 -6.34 15.07
N ARG A 49 -2.94 -5.34 15.41
CA ARG A 49 -2.89 -4.65 16.72
C ARG A 49 -3.20 -5.61 17.86
N LYS A 50 -4.23 -6.44 17.71
CA LYS A 50 -4.58 -7.45 18.72
C LYS A 50 -3.43 -8.42 18.98
N GLU A 51 -2.77 -8.91 17.93
CA GLU A 51 -1.62 -9.80 18.06
C GLU A 51 -0.49 -9.14 18.88
N LYS A 52 -0.13 -7.89 18.53
CA LYS A 52 0.92 -7.17 19.26
C LYS A 52 0.52 -6.83 20.69
N PHE A 53 -0.74 -6.47 20.95
CA PHE A 53 -1.25 -6.23 22.30
C PHE A 53 -1.17 -7.49 23.16
N ASP A 54 -1.56 -8.65 22.62
CA ASP A 54 -1.48 -9.93 23.33
C ASP A 54 -0.05 -10.32 23.65
N LYS A 55 0.85 -10.20 22.65
CA LYS A 55 2.28 -10.47 22.82
C LYS A 55 2.89 -9.60 23.93
N LYS A 56 2.40 -8.38 24.10
CA LYS A 56 2.84 -7.42 25.14
C LYS A 56 2.08 -7.53 26.47
N GLY A 57 1.08 -8.41 26.56
CA GLY A 57 0.28 -8.61 27.78
C GLY A 57 -0.67 -7.45 28.09
N PHE A 58 -1.04 -6.65 27.10
CA PHE A 58 -2.05 -5.61 27.27
C PHE A 58 -3.44 -6.22 27.47
N VAL A 59 -4.26 -5.57 28.29
CA VAL A 59 -5.61 -6.04 28.62
C VAL A 59 -6.63 -5.16 27.91
N PRO A 60 -7.61 -5.73 27.20
CA PRO A 60 -8.61 -4.96 26.48
C PRO A 60 -9.53 -4.19 27.45
N LYS A 61 -9.90 -2.97 27.07
CA LYS A 61 -10.96 -2.20 27.69
C LYS A 61 -12.13 -2.10 26.71
N GLU A 62 -13.23 -2.76 27.05
CA GLU A 62 -14.44 -2.74 26.22
C GLU A 62 -15.17 -1.41 26.30
N ILE A 63 -15.62 -0.93 25.14
CA ILE A 63 -16.50 0.22 24.98
C ILE A 63 -17.68 -0.27 24.14
N THR A 64 -18.90 0.00 24.59
CA THR A 64 -20.12 -0.23 23.80
C THR A 64 -20.73 1.13 23.54
N LEU A 65 -20.94 1.46 22.28
CA LEU A 65 -21.47 2.74 21.83
C LEU A 65 -23.00 2.67 21.74
N ALA A 66 -23.66 3.76 22.11
CA ALA A 66 -25.04 4.02 21.75
C ALA A 66 -25.17 4.58 20.32
N GLU A 67 -26.40 4.76 19.87
CA GLU A 67 -26.67 5.46 18.61
C GLU A 67 -26.12 6.89 18.69
N ASN A 68 -25.40 7.32 17.64
CA ASN A 68 -24.74 8.63 17.53
C ASN A 68 -23.53 8.87 18.48
N GLU A 69 -22.95 7.83 19.07
CA GLU A 69 -21.65 7.92 19.77
C GLU A 69 -20.50 7.44 18.90
N TYR A 70 -19.29 7.99 19.11
CA TYR A 70 -18.04 7.51 18.53
C TYR A 70 -16.99 7.27 19.62
N PRO A 71 -16.10 6.29 19.47
CA PRO A 71 -15.11 5.97 20.49
C PRO A 71 -13.94 6.97 20.43
N VAL A 72 -13.44 7.38 21.60
CA VAL A 72 -12.26 8.25 21.72
C VAL A 72 -11.23 7.59 22.65
N ILE A 73 -9.98 7.49 22.19
CA ILE A 73 -8.84 7.12 23.02
C ILE A 73 -8.16 8.42 23.48
N VAL A 74 -8.32 8.75 24.75
CA VAL A 74 -7.65 9.92 25.36
C VAL A 74 -6.27 9.50 25.86
N ARG A 75 -5.21 10.10 25.31
CA ARG A 75 -3.82 9.90 25.69
C ARG A 75 -3.35 11.03 26.60
N ASN A 76 -3.60 10.89 27.90
CA ASN A 76 -3.20 11.89 28.91
C ASN A 76 -1.68 12.06 29.06
N ASP A 77 -0.89 11.21 28.39
CA ASP A 77 0.57 11.24 28.37
C ASP A 77 1.16 11.95 27.14
N ILE A 78 0.32 12.40 26.20
CA ILE A 78 0.75 13.11 24.98
C ILE A 78 0.15 14.51 24.98
N GLU A 79 1.03 15.52 24.99
CA GLU A 79 0.67 16.93 24.86
C GLU A 79 0.82 17.40 23.41
N ASP A 80 -0.02 18.35 23.00
CA ASP A 80 0.04 18.97 21.67
C ASP A 80 1.42 19.57 21.37
N ASN A 81 1.81 19.55 20.10
CA ASN A 81 3.06 20.16 19.61
C ASN A 81 4.36 19.61 20.23
N THR A 82 4.33 18.38 20.77
CA THR A 82 5.52 17.65 21.20
C THR A 82 6.05 16.73 20.10
N ASP A 83 7.29 16.24 20.25
CA ASP A 83 7.84 15.26 19.32
C ASP A 83 7.03 13.95 19.32
N THR A 84 6.60 13.48 20.50
CA THR A 84 5.72 12.31 20.66
C THR A 84 4.38 12.50 19.95
N TYR A 85 3.78 13.70 20.03
CA TYR A 85 2.54 14.02 19.31
C TYR A 85 2.70 13.90 17.79
N TYR A 86 3.76 14.45 17.21
CA TYR A 86 4.00 14.35 15.77
C TYR A 86 4.42 12.94 15.34
N LYS A 87 5.26 12.25 16.14
CA LYS A 87 5.61 10.84 15.89
C LYS A 87 4.38 9.95 15.89
N ALA A 88 3.46 10.13 16.85
CA ALA A 88 2.24 9.34 16.92
C ALA A 88 1.37 9.52 15.67
N GLN A 89 1.20 10.75 15.19
CA GLN A 89 0.46 11.02 13.96
C GLN A 89 1.10 10.36 12.73
N ILE A 90 2.43 10.48 12.59
CA ILE A 90 3.14 9.87 11.46
C ILE A 90 3.00 8.36 11.52
N LEU A 91 3.30 7.75 12.67
CA LEU A 91 3.27 6.30 12.86
C LEU A 91 1.87 5.71 12.68
N ALA A 92 0.81 6.41 13.09
CA ALA A 92 -0.57 5.98 12.86
C ALA A 92 -0.84 5.75 11.36
N ASN A 93 -0.39 6.67 10.51
CA ASN A 93 -0.63 6.61 9.07
C ASN A 93 0.35 5.67 8.36
N THR A 94 1.64 5.75 8.67
CA THR A 94 2.67 4.96 7.97
C THR A 94 2.59 3.49 8.32
N THR A 95 2.27 3.15 9.58
CA THR A 95 2.08 1.75 10.00
C THR A 95 0.91 1.11 9.27
N ALA A 96 -0.23 1.80 9.17
CA ALA A 96 -1.40 1.30 8.46
C ALA A 96 -1.07 1.06 6.97
N HIS A 97 -0.39 2.02 6.33
CA HIS A 97 0.01 1.91 4.93
C HIS A 97 0.99 0.76 4.68
N GLN A 98 2.04 0.64 5.49
CA GLN A 98 3.05 -0.42 5.30
C GLN A 98 2.51 -1.81 5.67
N ASN A 99 1.51 -1.90 6.53
CA ASN A 99 0.95 -3.16 6.99
C ASN A 99 -0.29 -3.60 6.19
N TYR A 100 -0.49 -3.01 5.03
CA TYR A 100 -1.57 -3.32 4.11
C TYR A 100 -1.11 -4.36 3.10
N ASN A 101 -1.76 -5.52 3.10
CA ASN A 101 -1.53 -6.61 2.16
C ASN A 101 -2.83 -7.39 2.01
N LEU A 102 -3.62 -7.06 0.98
CA LEU A 102 -4.92 -7.69 0.78
C LEU A 102 -4.78 -9.08 0.16
N ASP A 103 -5.59 -10.00 0.65
CA ASP A 103 -5.89 -11.29 0.03
C ASP A 103 -7.08 -11.10 -0.91
N VAL A 104 -6.76 -10.71 -2.14
CA VAL A 104 -7.75 -10.37 -3.17
C VAL A 104 -8.61 -11.59 -3.52
N GLU A 105 -8.00 -12.78 -3.62
CA GLU A 105 -8.73 -14.04 -3.86
C GLU A 105 -9.82 -14.26 -2.79
N GLU A 106 -9.47 -14.12 -1.50
CA GLU A 106 -10.44 -14.26 -0.42
C GLU A 106 -11.51 -13.16 -0.46
N ILE A 107 -11.15 -11.94 -0.84
CA ILE A 107 -12.09 -10.82 -1.01
C ILE A 107 -13.10 -11.11 -2.12
N GLU A 108 -12.65 -11.58 -3.29
CA GLU A 108 -13.51 -11.95 -4.41
C GLU A 108 -14.47 -13.08 -4.05
N VAL A 109 -13.97 -14.12 -3.36
CA VAL A 109 -14.83 -15.23 -2.89
C VAL A 109 -15.87 -14.73 -1.88
N ILE A 110 -15.51 -13.81 -0.98
CA ILE A 110 -16.48 -13.19 -0.07
C ILE A 110 -17.49 -12.34 -0.86
N ALA A 111 -17.03 -11.55 -1.83
CA ALA A 111 -17.91 -10.69 -2.61
C ALA A 111 -18.94 -11.50 -3.41
N GLU A 112 -18.52 -12.59 -4.05
CA GLU A 112 -19.43 -13.51 -4.74
C GLU A 112 -20.41 -14.20 -3.76
N GLU A 113 -19.93 -14.68 -2.60
CA GLU A 113 -20.78 -15.39 -1.63
C GLU A 113 -21.88 -14.50 -1.04
N TYR A 114 -21.59 -13.21 -0.86
CA TYR A 114 -22.49 -12.25 -0.21
C TYR A 114 -23.08 -11.20 -1.15
N ASP A 115 -22.86 -11.33 -2.46
CA ASP A 115 -23.33 -10.39 -3.49
C ASP A 115 -22.90 -8.93 -3.19
N LEU A 116 -21.60 -8.73 -2.96
CA LEU A 116 -21.01 -7.43 -2.63
C LEU A 116 -20.40 -6.76 -3.86
N ASP A 117 -20.62 -5.46 -3.97
CA ASP A 117 -19.94 -4.61 -4.96
C ASP A 117 -18.56 -4.20 -4.43
N LEU A 118 -17.50 -4.69 -5.07
CA LEU A 118 -16.12 -4.41 -4.69
C LEU A 118 -15.74 -2.94 -4.89
N GLU A 119 -16.27 -2.28 -5.92
CA GLU A 119 -16.00 -0.87 -6.17
C GLU A 119 -16.60 0.00 -5.06
N GLU A 120 -17.82 -0.32 -4.58
CA GLU A 120 -18.44 0.36 -3.43
C GLU A 120 -17.63 0.17 -2.13
N LEU A 121 -16.90 -0.93 -2.01
CA LEU A 121 -16.02 -1.23 -0.88
C LEU A 121 -14.61 -0.62 -1.03
N GLY A 122 -14.35 0.11 -2.11
CA GLY A 122 -13.07 0.76 -2.39
C GLY A 122 -11.98 -0.23 -2.80
N ILE A 123 -12.36 -1.39 -3.33
CA ILE A 123 -11.45 -2.31 -4.00
C ILE A 123 -11.53 -2.00 -5.50
N GLU A 124 -10.43 -1.49 -6.04
CA GLU A 124 -10.28 -1.34 -7.48
C GLU A 124 -10.12 -2.74 -8.08
N VAL A 125 -11.14 -3.19 -8.80
CA VAL A 125 -11.08 -4.41 -9.60
C VAL A 125 -10.49 -3.99 -10.94
N GLU A 126 -9.26 -4.39 -11.24
CA GLU A 126 -8.75 -4.27 -12.60
C GLU A 126 -9.58 -5.23 -13.46
N ASP A 127 -10.22 -4.69 -14.50
CA ASP A 127 -11.01 -5.46 -15.47
C ASP A 127 -10.07 -6.40 -16.26
N ASP A 128 -9.76 -7.56 -15.69
CA ASP A 128 -8.87 -8.61 -16.23
C ASP A 128 -9.42 -9.32 -17.48
N LYS A 129 -10.24 -8.63 -18.28
CA LYS A 129 -10.48 -9.00 -19.68
C LYS A 129 -9.49 -8.37 -20.66
N ILE A 130 -8.49 -7.61 -20.17
CA ILE A 130 -7.39 -7.07 -21.00
C ILE A 130 -5.99 -7.62 -20.59
N GLU A 131 -5.89 -8.48 -19.57
CA GLU A 131 -4.57 -8.99 -19.10
C GLU A 131 -4.07 -10.28 -19.77
N LEU A 132 -4.74 -10.79 -20.81
CA LEU A 132 -4.11 -11.76 -21.74
C LEU A 132 -3.04 -11.10 -22.65
N LEU A 133 -2.74 -9.81 -22.46
CA LEU A 133 -1.68 -9.07 -23.17
C LEU A 133 -0.41 -8.82 -22.33
N ASN A 134 -0.41 -9.16 -21.03
CA ASN A 134 0.78 -9.02 -20.17
C ASN A 134 1.65 -10.29 -20.15
N GLU A 135 1.78 -10.94 -21.32
CA GLU A 135 2.82 -11.93 -21.65
C GLU A 135 4.22 -11.26 -21.74
N TYR A 136 4.51 -10.25 -20.93
CA TYR A 136 5.79 -9.54 -20.91
C TYR A 136 6.16 -9.04 -19.51
N GLY A 137 6.95 -9.85 -18.80
CA GLY A 137 8.02 -9.33 -17.94
C GLY A 137 7.98 -9.64 -16.44
N GLU A 138 7.76 -10.89 -16.05
CA GLU A 138 8.17 -11.36 -14.72
C GLU A 138 9.71 -11.36 -14.61
N GLU A 139 10.27 -10.40 -13.88
CA GLU A 139 11.42 -10.64 -12.98
C GLU A 139 11.61 -9.47 -12.02
N PHE A 140 10.95 -9.52 -10.86
CA PHE A 140 11.21 -8.62 -9.74
C PHE A 140 12.29 -9.26 -8.86
N ASN A 141 13.55 -8.91 -9.07
CA ASN A 141 14.66 -9.23 -8.16
C ASN A 141 15.15 -7.96 -7.48
N LEU A 142 15.14 -7.93 -6.14
CA LEU A 142 15.85 -6.94 -5.34
C LEU A 142 17.22 -7.52 -4.93
N PRO A 143 18.35 -7.07 -5.49
CA PRO A 143 19.64 -7.40 -4.91
C PRO A 143 19.96 -6.45 -3.75
N HIS A 144 20.23 -7.04 -2.58
CA HIS A 144 20.99 -6.39 -1.53
C HIS A 144 22.47 -6.32 -1.96
N GLY A 145 23.00 -5.11 -2.18
CA GLY A 145 24.44 -4.87 -2.40
C GLY A 145 24.74 -4.07 -3.66
N ASP A 146 25.59 -3.05 -3.50
CA ASP A 146 26.10 -2.06 -4.47
C ASP A 146 25.11 -1.57 -5.53
N LYS A 147 24.74 -0.29 -5.45
CA LYS A 147 23.91 0.38 -6.46
C LYS A 147 24.49 0.10 -7.85
N ALA A 148 23.79 -0.74 -8.62
CA ALA A 148 23.94 -0.79 -10.06
C ALA A 148 23.82 0.65 -10.61
N PRO A 149 24.46 0.99 -11.75
CA PRO A 149 24.54 2.36 -12.26
C PRO A 149 23.20 2.88 -12.82
N PHE A 150 22.07 2.48 -12.24
CA PHE A 150 20.72 2.80 -12.66
C PHE A 150 19.94 3.45 -11.53
N GLN A 151 19.01 4.33 -11.86
CA GLN A 151 18.18 5.06 -10.90
C GLN A 151 16.71 4.94 -11.30
N GLY A 152 15.86 4.57 -10.34
CA GLY A 152 14.41 4.66 -10.48
C GLY A 152 13.91 6.07 -10.19
N MET A 153 12.94 6.55 -10.97
CA MET A 153 12.24 7.81 -10.75
C MET A 153 10.73 7.56 -10.71
N THR A 154 10.03 8.16 -9.75
CA THR A 154 8.56 8.07 -9.61
C THR A 154 7.96 9.46 -9.74
N PHE A 155 6.88 9.59 -10.51
CA PHE A 155 6.16 10.83 -10.72
C PHE A 155 4.67 10.63 -10.51
N THR A 156 3.99 11.64 -9.97
CA THR A 156 2.52 11.73 -9.95
C THR A 156 2.09 12.65 -11.07
N LEU A 157 1.19 12.16 -11.93
CA LEU A 157 0.70 12.84 -13.12
C LEU A 157 -0.83 12.87 -13.10
N ALA A 158 -1.43 13.87 -13.72
CA ALA A 158 -2.86 13.83 -14.03
C ALA A 158 -3.13 12.82 -15.16
N ASP A 159 -4.35 12.30 -15.25
CA ASP A 159 -4.71 11.23 -16.20
C ASP A 159 -4.35 11.60 -17.65
N GLU A 160 -4.71 12.81 -18.10
CA GLU A 160 -4.38 13.28 -19.46
C GLU A 160 -2.87 13.35 -19.71
N GLN A 161 -2.07 13.66 -18.69
CA GLN A 161 -0.62 13.71 -18.80
C GLN A 161 -0.03 12.30 -18.89
N ALA A 162 -0.56 11.35 -18.11
CA ALA A 162 -0.15 9.96 -18.15
C ALA A 162 -0.44 9.34 -19.51
N GLU A 163 -1.63 9.56 -20.06
CA GLU A 163 -2.01 9.06 -21.39
C GLU A 163 -1.16 9.65 -22.51
N ALA A 164 -0.89 10.96 -22.48
CA ALA A 164 0.00 11.60 -23.45
C ALA A 164 1.42 11.00 -23.41
N ILE A 165 1.96 10.76 -22.21
CA ILE A 165 3.30 10.17 -22.04
C ILE A 165 3.33 8.72 -22.51
N LYS A 166 2.31 7.92 -22.18
CA LYS A 166 2.18 6.52 -22.64
C LYS A 166 2.11 6.46 -24.17
N SER A 167 1.31 7.33 -24.81
CA SER A 167 1.23 7.41 -26.27
C SER A 167 2.59 7.73 -26.88
N ALA A 168 3.28 8.75 -26.36
CA ALA A 168 4.60 9.14 -26.85
C ALA A 168 5.65 8.02 -26.71
N ILE A 169 5.63 7.27 -25.61
CA ILE A 169 6.50 6.11 -25.40
C ILE A 169 6.17 4.98 -26.39
N SER A 170 4.88 4.72 -26.64
CA SER A 170 4.46 3.70 -27.61
C SER A 170 4.90 4.06 -29.03
N GLU A 171 4.69 5.32 -29.42
CA GLU A 171 5.06 5.84 -30.74
C GLU A 171 6.58 5.80 -30.97
N ILE A 172 7.38 6.29 -30.00
CA ILE A 172 8.84 6.32 -30.18
C ILE A 172 9.43 4.91 -30.29
N LYS A 173 8.83 3.91 -29.62
CA LYS A 173 9.29 2.51 -29.70
C LYS A 173 9.15 1.90 -31.08
N GLN A 174 8.26 2.44 -31.92
CA GLN A 174 8.04 1.97 -33.28
C GLN A 174 9.01 2.57 -34.29
N THR A 175 9.83 3.54 -33.90
CA THR A 175 10.78 4.19 -34.82
C THR A 175 12.04 3.34 -35.03
N GLU A 176 12.70 3.54 -36.17
CA GLU A 176 13.98 2.85 -36.43
C GLU A 176 15.06 3.32 -35.46
N GLU A 177 15.00 4.58 -35.03
CA GLU A 177 15.91 5.19 -34.07
C GLU A 177 15.90 4.46 -32.73
N PHE A 178 14.75 3.95 -32.29
CA PHE A 178 14.64 3.20 -31.03
C PHE A 178 15.39 1.87 -31.07
N LYS A 179 15.46 1.20 -32.23
CA LYS A 179 16.22 -0.06 -32.37
C LYS A 179 17.71 0.11 -32.08
N TYR A 180 18.22 1.33 -32.25
CA TYR A 180 19.63 1.68 -32.06
C TYR A 180 19.83 2.69 -30.92
N VAL A 181 18.85 2.82 -30.01
CA VAL A 181 18.97 3.72 -28.86
C VAL A 181 20.11 3.28 -27.96
N GLU A 182 20.93 4.23 -27.51
CA GLU A 182 21.95 3.97 -26.50
C GLU A 182 21.26 3.66 -25.17
N THR A 183 21.42 2.44 -24.68
CA THR A 183 20.76 1.97 -23.47
C THR A 183 21.63 2.12 -22.23
N MET A 184 22.95 2.33 -22.37
CA MET A 184 23.90 2.36 -21.27
C MET A 184 23.80 1.11 -20.35
N GLY A 185 23.36 -0.02 -20.90
CA GLY A 185 23.12 -1.26 -20.15
C GLY A 185 21.75 -1.35 -19.47
N ASN A 186 20.85 -0.39 -19.65
CA ASN A 186 19.49 -0.43 -19.14
C ASN A 186 18.59 -1.32 -20.01
N GLU A 187 18.02 -2.37 -19.43
CA GLU A 187 17.11 -3.30 -20.14
C GLU A 187 15.65 -2.82 -20.15
N ASN A 188 15.32 -1.78 -19.36
CA ASN A 188 13.96 -1.23 -19.33
C ASN A 188 13.66 -0.43 -20.61
N SER A 189 12.89 -1.05 -21.50
CA SER A 189 12.50 -0.46 -22.79
C SER A 189 11.72 0.86 -22.66
N ASN A 190 10.91 1.04 -21.60
CA ASN A 190 10.20 2.31 -21.35
C ASN A 190 11.16 3.41 -20.90
N GLY A 191 12.14 3.08 -20.05
CA GLY A 191 13.19 4.02 -19.64
C GLY A 191 14.04 4.49 -20.82
N ASN A 192 14.43 3.58 -21.72
CA ASN A 192 15.18 3.91 -22.93
C ASN A 192 14.36 4.75 -23.92
N ALA A 193 13.06 4.46 -24.03
CA ALA A 193 12.14 5.24 -24.87
C ALA A 193 12.01 6.68 -24.35
N LEU A 194 11.85 6.84 -23.03
CA LEU A 194 11.80 8.15 -22.39
C LEU A 194 13.11 8.92 -22.59
N TYR A 195 14.26 8.26 -22.45
CA TYR A 195 15.56 8.87 -22.74
C TYR A 195 15.64 9.38 -24.19
N LEU A 196 15.20 8.58 -25.17
CA LEU A 196 15.21 8.99 -26.57
C LEU A 196 14.32 10.22 -26.82
N ILE A 197 13.12 10.27 -26.23
CA ILE A 197 12.22 11.43 -26.32
C ILE A 197 12.91 12.69 -25.77
N VAL A 198 13.50 12.61 -24.58
CA VAL A 198 14.18 13.74 -23.94
C VAL A 198 15.39 14.18 -24.76
N LYS A 199 16.16 13.22 -25.30
CA LYS A 199 17.31 13.50 -26.17
C LYS A 199 16.90 14.24 -27.43
N GLN A 200 15.83 13.81 -28.11
CA GLN A 200 15.30 14.50 -29.30
C GLN A 200 14.82 15.92 -28.96
N TRP A 201 14.21 16.12 -27.79
CA TRP A 201 13.85 17.45 -27.32
C TRP A 201 15.07 18.35 -27.05
N GLU A 202 16.14 17.81 -26.46
CA GLU A 202 17.39 18.57 -26.26
C GLU A 202 18.06 18.94 -27.59
N GLU A 203 18.03 18.04 -28.58
CA GLU A 203 18.61 18.27 -29.91
C GLU A 203 17.87 19.37 -30.68
N GLN A 204 16.55 19.52 -30.49
CA GLN A 204 15.78 20.64 -31.05
C GLN A 204 16.17 22.01 -30.48
N ARG A 205 16.86 22.04 -29.34
CA ARG A 205 17.29 23.27 -28.66
C ARG A 205 18.73 23.68 -29.00
N ARG A 206 19.43 22.90 -29.82
CA ARG A 206 20.78 23.20 -30.33
C ARG A 206 20.70 23.85 -31.71
#